data_AF-A0AAE9VSA2-F1
#
_entry.id   AF-A0AAE9VSA2-F1
#
_cell.length_a   1.000
_cell.length_b   1.000
_cell.length_c   1.000
_cell.angle_alpha   90.00
_cell.angle_beta   90.00
_cell.angle_gamma   90.00
#
_symmetry.space_group_name_H-M   'P 1'
#
loop_
_entity.id
_entity.type
_entity.pdbx_description
1 polymer ?
#
loop_
_entity_poly.entity_id
_entity_poly.type
_entity_poly.pdbx_seq_one_letter_code
_entity_poly.pdbx_strand_id
1 'polypeptide(L)'
;MPNTLYKITMDGSLAPGVTLDFAQDNLARLFKADVAAIKHLFSGKPTVIKRDISAAQADKYITALFNAGIIANKETDFVANLSLEPTEAEETASSTHSMTCPKCAVQQAESPICQSCGIVIAKFNSHQAQAAHPAQAVQSTPYASPQAIIEQNPEDVGELNIWGIEGRLGRMRYIAWSIVFMLALIPAVIVSAVAFKISAFVGIPVALVVTLAAIVIGIQISVKRLHDIGWSGWLILITVIPVVGSIFQLLMFLLPGSTGSNRYGAPPPANSTAVIVLFWIWVVLVAVGFVLGIIGGMLGAALNSY
;
A
#
# COMPACT_ATOMS: atom_id res chain seq x y z
N MET A 1 -18.22 -22.83 44.19
CA MET A 1 -19.00 -21.68 43.67
C MET A 1 -18.21 -21.14 42.49
N PRO A 2 -18.80 -20.97 41.30
CA PRO A 2 -18.04 -20.56 40.11
C PRO A 2 -17.32 -19.25 40.40
N ASN A 3 -16.09 -19.12 39.92
CA ASN A 3 -15.22 -17.97 40.14
C ASN A 3 -15.66 -16.80 39.25
N THR A 4 -16.92 -16.38 39.38
CA THR A 4 -17.54 -15.35 38.57
C THR A 4 -16.94 -14.01 38.97
N LEU A 5 -16.23 -13.40 38.03
CA LEU A 5 -15.63 -12.09 38.16
C LEU A 5 -16.62 -11.03 37.70
N TYR A 6 -16.63 -9.92 38.44
CA TYR A 6 -17.53 -8.79 38.24
C TYR A 6 -16.75 -7.54 37.86
N LYS A 7 -17.43 -6.61 37.19
CA LYS A 7 -16.97 -5.25 36.96
C LYS A 7 -17.97 -4.26 37.56
N ILE A 8 -17.47 -3.11 38.02
CA ILE A 8 -18.29 -2.03 38.57
C ILE A 8 -18.34 -0.90 37.55
N THR A 9 -19.56 -0.54 37.16
CA THR A 9 -19.86 0.56 36.23
C THR A 9 -20.58 1.68 36.98
N MET A 10 -20.25 2.93 36.67
CA MET A 10 -20.99 4.11 37.12
C MET A 10 -21.43 4.93 35.92
N ASP A 11 -22.65 5.43 35.94
CA ASP A 11 -23.24 6.26 34.88
C ASP A 11 -23.34 7.76 35.28
N GLY A 12 -22.82 8.11 36.46
CA GLY A 12 -22.86 9.47 37.01
C GLY A 12 -24.14 9.78 37.80
N SER A 13 -24.98 8.79 38.10
CA SER A 13 -26.17 8.96 38.92
C SER A 13 -25.81 9.18 40.41
N LEU A 14 -26.48 10.16 41.03
CA LEU A 14 -26.28 10.56 42.42
C LEU A 14 -27.27 9.85 43.34
N ALA A 15 -26.84 9.57 44.57
CA ALA A 15 -27.72 9.05 45.61
C ALA A 15 -28.79 10.09 46.01
N PRO A 16 -29.98 9.66 46.48
CA PRO A 16 -31.05 10.58 46.86
C PRO A 16 -30.58 11.59 47.92
N GLY A 17 -30.76 12.88 47.65
CA GLY A 17 -30.44 13.96 48.60
C GLY A 17 -28.98 14.45 48.58
N VAL A 18 -28.16 14.03 47.60
CA VAL A 18 -26.76 14.44 47.47
C VAL A 18 -26.58 15.44 46.32
N THR A 19 -25.82 16.51 46.55
CA THR A 19 -25.45 17.49 45.51
C THR A 19 -24.21 17.04 44.73
N LEU A 20 -24.12 17.48 43.47
CA LEU A 20 -23.04 17.12 42.55
C LEU A 20 -21.65 17.53 43.08
N ASP A 21 -21.53 18.69 43.70
CA ASP A 21 -20.26 19.17 44.29
C ASP A 21 -19.82 18.30 45.48
N PHE A 22 -20.75 17.91 46.35
CA PHE A 22 -20.47 17.05 47.51
C PHE A 22 -20.03 15.64 47.07
N ALA A 23 -20.66 15.10 46.03
CA ALA A 23 -20.28 13.80 45.48
C ALA A 23 -18.88 13.86 44.83
N GLN A 24 -18.54 14.93 44.12
CA GLN A 24 -17.21 15.11 43.51
C GLN A 24 -16.10 15.17 44.57
N ASP A 25 -16.30 15.94 45.64
CA ASP A 25 -15.30 16.10 46.70
C ASP A 25 -15.09 14.80 47.50
N ASN A 26 -16.16 14.08 47.84
CA ASN A 26 -16.04 12.80 48.55
C ASN A 26 -15.44 11.72 47.67
N LEU A 27 -15.76 11.70 46.37
CA LEU A 27 -15.16 10.76 45.44
C LEU A 27 -13.67 11.04 45.23
N ALA A 28 -13.27 12.31 45.09
CA ALA A 28 -11.87 12.73 45.02
C ALA A 28 -11.08 12.29 46.26
N ARG A 29 -11.68 12.39 47.46
CA ARG A 29 -11.08 11.89 48.71
C ARG A 29 -10.97 10.36 48.74
N LEU A 30 -12.02 9.66 48.32
CA LEU A 30 -12.05 8.19 48.32
C LEU A 30 -10.99 7.59 47.40
N PHE A 31 -10.79 8.19 46.22
CA PHE A 31 -9.81 7.74 45.23
C PHE A 31 -8.45 8.42 45.34
N LYS A 32 -8.27 9.38 46.27
CA LYS A 32 -7.07 10.23 46.39
C LYS A 32 -6.68 10.86 45.04
N ALA A 33 -7.67 11.34 44.30
CA ALA A 33 -7.52 11.87 42.95
C ALA A 33 -7.89 13.37 42.90
N ASP A 34 -7.44 14.05 41.85
CA ASP A 34 -7.81 15.46 41.62
C ASP A 34 -9.28 15.59 41.21
N VAL A 35 -9.96 16.61 41.73
CA VAL A 35 -11.36 16.94 41.45
C VAL A 35 -11.57 17.17 39.94
N ALA A 36 -10.57 17.70 39.24
CA ALA A 36 -10.61 17.88 37.79
C ALA A 36 -10.69 16.55 37.01
N ALA A 37 -9.97 15.51 37.46
CA ALA A 37 -10.01 14.19 36.85
C ALA A 37 -11.37 13.49 37.09
N ILE A 38 -11.95 13.71 38.26
CA ILE A 38 -13.22 13.11 38.67
C ILE A 38 -14.42 13.72 37.94
N LYS A 39 -14.37 15.00 37.53
CA LYS A 39 -15.44 15.64 36.74
C LYS A 39 -15.79 14.88 35.46
N HIS A 40 -14.82 14.22 34.83
CA HIS A 40 -15.05 13.44 33.62
C HIS A 40 -15.91 12.18 33.85
N LEU A 41 -15.95 11.65 35.08
CA LEU A 41 -16.73 10.46 35.43
C LEU A 41 -18.24 10.76 35.54
N PHE A 42 -18.63 12.04 35.66
CA PHE A 42 -20.03 12.49 35.72
C PHE A 42 -20.57 12.94 34.35
N SER A 43 -19.91 12.57 33.26
CA SER A 43 -20.28 12.96 31.88
C SER A 43 -21.51 12.21 31.32
N GLY A 44 -22.19 11.41 32.14
CA GLY A 44 -23.37 10.61 31.75
C GLY A 44 -23.05 9.34 30.95
N LYS A 45 -21.76 9.03 30.73
CA LYS A 45 -21.32 7.81 30.05
C LYS A 45 -20.93 6.74 31.08
N PRO A 46 -21.38 5.47 30.92
CA PRO A 46 -20.98 4.37 31.79
C PRO A 46 -19.46 4.22 31.81
N THR A 47 -18.84 4.50 32.96
CA THR A 47 -17.39 4.42 33.17
C THR A 47 -17.08 3.25 34.10
N VAL A 48 -16.07 2.45 33.74
CA VAL A 48 -15.66 1.28 34.52
C VAL A 48 -14.66 1.73 35.59
N ILE A 49 -15.01 1.53 36.86
CA ILE A 49 -14.15 1.89 38.00
C ILE A 49 -13.12 0.78 38.27
N LYS A 50 -13.60 -0.47 38.32
CA LYS A 50 -12.77 -1.64 38.63
C LYS A 50 -13.32 -2.89 37.97
N ARG A 51 -12.43 -3.74 37.48
CA ARG A 51 -12.69 -5.04 36.84
C ARG A 51 -12.01 -6.16 37.61
N ASP A 52 -12.36 -7.40 37.28
CA ASP A 52 -11.70 -8.61 37.76
C ASP A 52 -11.76 -8.73 39.30
N ILE A 53 -12.97 -8.55 39.86
CA ILE A 53 -13.21 -8.62 41.31
C ILE A 53 -14.25 -9.68 41.65
N SER A 54 -14.06 -10.33 42.80
CA SER A 54 -15.02 -11.30 43.35
C SER A 54 -16.32 -10.63 43.80
N ALA A 55 -17.41 -11.40 43.92
CA ALA A 55 -18.71 -10.90 44.38
C ALA A 55 -18.62 -10.16 45.73
N ALA A 56 -17.90 -10.73 46.71
CA ALA A 56 -17.75 -10.14 48.04
C ALA A 56 -16.93 -8.84 48.03
N GLN A 57 -15.99 -8.68 47.10
CA GLN A 57 -15.26 -7.43 46.91
C GLN A 57 -16.14 -6.40 46.20
N ALA A 58 -16.89 -6.81 45.17
CA ALA A 58 -17.80 -5.93 44.45
C ALA A 58 -18.83 -5.28 45.38
N ASP A 59 -19.41 -6.05 46.29
CA ASP A 59 -20.38 -5.52 47.26
C ASP A 59 -19.75 -4.48 48.20
N LYS A 60 -18.50 -4.68 48.65
CA LYS A 60 -17.77 -3.69 49.46
C LYS A 60 -17.55 -2.38 48.71
N TYR A 61 -17.20 -2.45 47.42
CA TYR A 61 -17.01 -1.25 46.60
C TYR A 61 -18.33 -0.52 46.36
N ILE A 62 -19.44 -1.23 46.14
CA ILE A 62 -20.77 -0.62 45.98
C ILE A 62 -21.17 0.10 47.26
N THR A 63 -20.98 -0.51 48.43
CA THR A 63 -21.25 0.14 49.72
C THR A 63 -20.38 1.39 49.92
N ALA A 64 -19.09 1.33 49.59
CA ALA A 64 -18.19 2.48 49.71
C ALA A 64 -18.58 3.63 48.76
N LEU A 65 -19.00 3.32 47.54
CA LEU A 65 -19.46 4.30 46.55
C LEU A 65 -20.82 4.91 46.92
N PHE A 66 -21.73 4.11 47.45
CA PHE A 66 -23.02 4.60 47.95
C PHE A 66 -22.84 5.56 49.13
N ASN A 67 -21.94 5.24 50.07
CA ASN A 67 -21.59 6.14 51.17
C ASN A 67 -20.90 7.43 50.71
N ALA A 68 -20.25 7.41 49.54
CA ALA A 68 -19.71 8.59 48.88
C ALA A 68 -20.76 9.39 48.08
N GLY A 69 -22.01 8.90 48.02
CA GLY A 69 -23.14 9.61 47.41
C GLY A 69 -23.41 9.27 45.94
N ILE A 70 -22.89 8.15 45.43
CA ILE A 70 -22.96 7.75 44.02
C ILE A 70 -23.58 6.36 43.89
N ILE A 71 -24.43 6.18 42.87
CA ILE A 71 -24.99 4.88 42.54
C ILE A 71 -24.06 4.17 41.55
N ALA A 72 -23.69 2.93 41.86
CA ALA A 72 -22.84 2.10 41.02
C ALA A 72 -23.53 0.75 40.76
N ASN A 73 -23.38 0.26 39.53
CA ASN A 73 -23.99 -0.98 39.09
C ASN A 73 -22.96 -2.11 39.06
N LYS A 74 -23.41 -3.31 39.49
CA LYS A 74 -22.62 -4.54 39.44
C LYS A 74 -22.99 -5.32 38.19
N GLU A 75 -22.04 -5.49 37.29
CA GLU A 75 -22.22 -6.30 36.08
C GLU A 75 -21.24 -7.49 36.10
N THR A 76 -21.63 -8.62 35.54
CA THR A 76 -20.72 -9.76 35.32
C THR A 76 -19.69 -9.41 34.25
N ASP A 77 -18.40 -9.58 34.55
CA ASP A 77 -17.35 -9.34 33.56
C ASP A 77 -17.16 -10.60 32.70
N PHE A 78 -17.90 -10.68 31.60
CA PHE A 78 -17.80 -11.81 30.66
C PHE A 78 -16.36 -12.01 30.17
N VAL A 79 -15.60 -10.95 29.94
CA VAL A 79 -14.23 -11.04 29.40
C VAL A 79 -13.26 -11.64 30.42
N ALA A 80 -13.41 -11.30 31.70
CA ALA A 80 -12.58 -11.88 32.75
C ALA A 80 -12.97 -13.33 33.09
N ASN A 81 -14.25 -13.69 32.88
CA ASN A 81 -14.73 -15.07 33.01
C ASN A 81 -14.34 -15.98 31.84
N LEU A 82 -13.83 -15.42 30.73
CA LEU A 82 -13.14 -16.19 29.69
C LEU A 82 -11.69 -16.46 30.12
N SER A 83 -11.51 -17.22 31.20
CA SER A 83 -10.21 -17.85 31.49
C SER A 83 -10.11 -19.10 30.63
N LEU A 84 -9.10 -19.15 29.76
CA LEU A 84 -8.76 -20.35 28.99
C LEU A 84 -8.22 -21.39 29.98
N GLU A 85 -9.09 -22.26 30.48
CA GLU A 85 -8.64 -23.51 31.10
C GLU A 85 -7.95 -24.35 30.01
N PRO A 86 -6.72 -24.86 30.26
CA PRO A 86 -6.13 -25.83 29.37
C PRO A 86 -7.01 -27.08 29.43
N THR A 87 -7.70 -27.35 28.32
CA THR A 87 -8.53 -28.53 28.18
C THR A 87 -7.66 -29.76 28.40
N GLU A 88 -7.85 -30.43 29.54
CA GLU A 88 -7.42 -31.82 29.70
C GLU A 88 -8.07 -32.62 28.58
N ALA A 89 -7.25 -33.43 27.91
CA ALA A 89 -7.64 -34.24 26.77
C ALA A 89 -8.73 -35.25 27.18
N GLU A 90 -9.99 -34.86 27.03
CA GLU A 90 -11.09 -35.82 26.96
C GLU A 90 -11.15 -36.38 25.55
N GLU A 91 -10.73 -37.65 25.46
CA GLU A 91 -11.04 -38.57 24.38
C GLU A 91 -12.55 -38.53 24.10
N THR A 92 -12.95 -37.77 23.09
CA THR A 92 -14.31 -37.82 22.55
C THR A 92 -14.30 -38.59 21.25
N ALA A 93 -14.85 -39.80 21.37
CA ALA A 93 -15.52 -40.61 20.37
C ALA A 93 -15.41 -40.12 18.91
N SER A 94 -14.75 -40.95 18.10
CA SER A 94 -14.79 -40.96 16.65
C SER A 94 -16.22 -40.89 16.11
N SER A 95 -16.60 -39.74 15.59
CA SER A 95 -17.61 -39.64 14.53
C SER A 95 -16.87 -39.72 13.19
N THR A 96 -17.20 -40.75 12.41
CA THR A 96 -16.53 -41.10 11.15
C THR A 96 -16.95 -40.18 10.01
N HIS A 97 -16.70 -38.87 10.13
CA HIS A 97 -16.88 -37.93 9.03
C HIS A 97 -15.53 -37.74 8.33
N SER A 98 -15.35 -38.47 7.22
CA SER A 98 -14.19 -38.29 6.33
C SER A 98 -14.46 -37.12 5.39
N MET A 99 -13.50 -36.21 5.27
CA MET A 99 -13.53 -35.11 4.30
C MET A 99 -12.40 -35.24 3.28
N THR A 100 -12.64 -34.77 2.06
CA THR A 100 -11.61 -34.71 1.01
C THR A 100 -11.01 -33.32 0.97
N CYS A 101 -9.68 -33.23 0.99
CA CYS A 101 -8.99 -31.95 0.88
C CYS A 101 -9.18 -31.31 -0.50
N PRO A 102 -9.64 -30.05 -0.59
CA PRO A 102 -9.89 -29.35 -1.87
C PRO A 102 -8.63 -29.01 -2.67
N LYS A 103 -7.42 -29.13 -2.07
CA LYS A 103 -6.14 -28.81 -2.73
C LYS A 103 -5.37 -30.04 -3.20
N CYS A 104 -5.31 -31.08 -2.38
CA CYS A 104 -4.49 -32.27 -2.67
C CYS A 104 -5.31 -33.56 -2.80
N ALA A 105 -6.64 -33.48 -2.68
CA ALA A 105 -7.57 -34.59 -2.82
C ALA A 105 -7.37 -35.77 -1.85
N VAL A 106 -6.58 -35.61 -0.78
CA VAL A 106 -6.44 -36.64 0.25
C VAL A 106 -7.74 -36.75 1.07
N GLN A 107 -8.16 -37.98 1.33
CA GLN A 107 -9.27 -38.27 2.24
C GLN A 107 -8.73 -38.40 3.66
N GLN A 108 -9.27 -37.62 4.58
CA GLN A 108 -8.80 -37.53 5.97
C GLN A 108 -9.98 -37.32 6.91
N ALA A 109 -9.78 -37.53 8.20
CA ALA A 109 -10.77 -37.16 9.21
C ALA A 109 -11.02 -35.64 9.18
N GLU A 110 -12.25 -35.23 9.48
CA GLU A 110 -12.62 -33.82 9.53
C GLU A 110 -11.68 -33.03 10.46
N SER A 111 -10.91 -32.12 9.89
CA SER A 111 -9.88 -31.36 10.59
C SER A 111 -9.76 -29.96 9.98
N PRO A 112 -9.51 -28.92 10.79
CA PRO A 112 -9.30 -27.57 10.29
C PRO A 112 -8.06 -27.44 9.38
N ILE A 113 -7.09 -28.36 9.52
CA ILE A 113 -5.84 -28.38 8.76
C ILE A 113 -5.70 -29.71 8.01
N CYS A 114 -5.26 -29.65 6.76
CA CYS A 114 -4.95 -30.84 5.99
C CYS A 114 -3.62 -31.48 6.43
N GLN A 115 -3.64 -32.77 6.75
CA GLN A 115 -2.48 -33.54 7.21
C GLN A 115 -1.44 -33.81 6.10
N SER A 116 -1.83 -33.76 4.83
CA SER A 116 -0.93 -33.99 3.69
C SER A 116 -0.28 -32.71 3.16
N CYS A 117 -1.07 -31.67 2.90
CA CYS A 117 -0.57 -30.43 2.26
C CYS A 117 -0.54 -29.19 3.15
N GLY A 118 -0.95 -29.31 4.42
CA GLY A 118 -0.79 -28.27 5.44
C GLY A 118 -1.69 -27.04 5.30
N ILE A 119 -2.71 -27.06 4.42
CA ILE A 119 -3.62 -25.93 4.31
C ILE A 119 -4.67 -25.90 5.42
N VAL A 120 -5.08 -24.70 5.81
CA VAL A 120 -6.29 -24.50 6.60
C VAL A 120 -7.50 -24.57 5.67
N ILE A 121 -8.32 -25.61 5.79
CA ILE A 121 -9.33 -25.98 4.78
C ILE A 121 -10.43 -24.91 4.68
N ALA A 122 -10.91 -24.39 5.80
CA ALA A 122 -11.90 -23.31 5.83
C ALA A 122 -11.41 -22.04 5.09
N LYS A 123 -10.15 -21.66 5.31
CA LYS A 123 -9.54 -20.49 4.69
C LYS A 123 -9.30 -20.70 3.18
N PHE A 124 -8.90 -21.91 2.79
CA PHE A 124 -8.75 -22.25 1.38
C PHE A 124 -10.08 -22.17 0.64
N ASN A 125 -11.15 -22.71 1.24
CA ASN A 125 -12.49 -22.67 0.67
C ASN A 125 -13.05 -21.24 0.58
N SER A 126 -12.80 -20.38 1.57
CA SER A 126 -13.25 -18.98 1.50
C SER A 126 -12.55 -18.20 0.39
N HIS A 127 -11.25 -18.44 0.16
CA HIS A 127 -10.53 -17.82 -0.95
C HIS A 127 -10.99 -18.37 -2.31
N GLN A 128 -11.29 -19.66 -2.39
CA GLN A 128 -11.81 -20.28 -3.61
C GLN A 128 -13.24 -19.79 -3.94
N ALA A 129 -14.09 -19.59 -2.92
CA ALA A 129 -15.41 -18.99 -3.07
C ALA A 129 -15.35 -17.51 -3.50
N GLN A 130 -14.41 -16.73 -2.94
CA GLN A 130 -14.17 -15.34 -3.36
C GLN A 130 -13.63 -15.25 -4.80
N ALA A 131 -12.85 -16.24 -5.25
CA ALA A 131 -12.39 -16.32 -6.64
C ALA A 131 -13.47 -16.80 -7.62
N ALA A 132 -14.47 -17.56 -7.14
CA ALA A 132 -15.55 -18.10 -7.96
C ALA A 132 -16.70 -17.10 -8.18
N HIS A 133 -16.80 -16.04 -7.35
CA HIS A 133 -17.71 -14.93 -7.61
C HIS A 133 -16.98 -13.83 -8.40
N PRO A 134 -17.47 -13.41 -9.58
CA PRO A 134 -16.99 -12.18 -10.19
C PRO A 134 -17.23 -11.05 -9.20
N ALA A 135 -16.21 -10.21 -8.98
CA ALA A 135 -16.15 -9.17 -7.95
C ALA A 135 -17.46 -8.38 -7.86
N GLN A 136 -18.35 -8.79 -6.94
CA GLN A 136 -19.56 -8.05 -6.64
C GLN A 136 -19.22 -6.92 -5.67
N ALA A 137 -19.78 -5.77 -6.00
CA ALA A 137 -19.58 -4.46 -5.42
C ALA A 137 -19.20 -4.45 -3.93
N VAL A 138 -18.07 -3.79 -3.66
CA VAL A 138 -17.67 -3.33 -2.33
C VAL A 138 -18.83 -2.53 -1.74
N GLN A 139 -19.44 -3.03 -0.66
CA GLN A 139 -20.39 -2.26 0.14
C GLN A 139 -19.69 -1.00 0.64
N SER A 140 -20.21 0.15 0.22
CA SER A 140 -19.67 1.47 0.52
C SER A 140 -19.67 1.72 2.03
N THR A 141 -18.49 1.73 2.65
CA THR A 141 -18.33 2.35 3.96
C THR A 141 -18.45 3.87 3.79
N PRO A 142 -19.01 4.62 4.76
CA PRO A 142 -19.22 6.08 4.65
C PRO A 142 -17.97 6.93 4.37
N TYR A 143 -16.77 6.35 4.52
CA TYR A 143 -15.47 6.98 4.26
C TYR A 143 -14.68 6.28 3.14
N ALA A 144 -15.28 5.37 2.37
CA ALA A 144 -14.62 4.80 1.20
C ALA A 144 -14.44 5.88 0.14
N SER A 145 -13.20 6.12 -0.28
CA SER A 145 -12.95 6.95 -1.45
C SER A 145 -13.67 6.33 -2.65
N PRO A 146 -14.32 7.13 -3.51
CA PRO A 146 -14.97 6.61 -4.71
C PRO A 146 -13.90 5.92 -5.56
N GLN A 147 -13.96 4.59 -5.62
CA GLN A 147 -13.18 3.84 -6.58
C GLN A 147 -13.90 3.98 -7.92
N ALA A 148 -13.23 4.57 -8.90
CA ALA A 148 -13.71 4.52 -10.27
C ALA A 148 -13.72 3.05 -10.69
N ILE A 149 -14.91 2.43 -10.69
CA ILE A 149 -15.13 1.13 -11.30
C ILE A 149 -15.08 1.39 -12.80
N ILE A 150 -13.88 1.34 -13.36
CA ILE A 150 -13.70 1.33 -14.81
C ILE A 150 -14.12 -0.07 -15.25
N GLU A 151 -15.22 -0.19 -16.00
CA GLU A 151 -15.58 -1.45 -16.67
C GLU A 151 -14.41 -1.83 -17.58
N GLN A 152 -13.65 -2.85 -17.18
CA GLN A 152 -12.48 -3.31 -17.91
C GLN A 152 -12.94 -4.30 -18.98
N ASN A 153 -13.10 -3.84 -20.21
CA ASN A 153 -13.12 -4.76 -21.35
C ASN A 153 -11.68 -5.31 -21.53
N PRO A 154 -11.43 -6.63 -21.46
CA PRO A 154 -10.09 -7.19 -21.67
C PRO A 154 -9.50 -6.90 -23.05
N GLU A 155 -10.30 -6.41 -24.00
CA GLU A 155 -9.85 -5.98 -25.32
C GLU A 155 -9.52 -4.49 -25.42
N ASP A 156 -9.70 -3.72 -24.35
CA ASP A 156 -9.49 -2.28 -24.37
C ASP A 156 -7.97 -1.98 -24.43
N VAL A 157 -7.48 -1.66 -25.62
CA VAL A 157 -6.10 -1.29 -25.90
C VAL A 157 -5.98 0.23 -25.96
N GLY A 158 -5.00 0.78 -25.26
CA GLY A 158 -4.78 2.22 -25.25
C GLY A 158 -4.33 2.74 -26.61
N GLU A 159 -4.90 3.86 -27.06
CA GLU A 159 -4.43 4.51 -28.27
C GLU A 159 -3.01 5.06 -28.11
N LEU A 160 -2.19 4.89 -29.16
CA LEU A 160 -0.82 5.41 -29.19
C LEU A 160 -0.83 6.85 -29.66
N ASN A 161 -1.04 7.78 -28.73
CA ASN A 161 -0.85 9.18 -29.05
C ASN A 161 0.66 9.48 -29.18
N ILE A 162 1.06 9.98 -30.35
CA ILE A 162 2.44 10.38 -30.63
C ILE A 162 2.73 11.75 -29.98
N TRP A 163 1.72 12.62 -29.93
CA TRP A 163 1.80 13.98 -29.42
C TRP A 163 1.30 14.07 -27.98
N GLY A 164 1.66 15.14 -27.26
CA GLY A 164 1.19 15.40 -25.91
C GLY A 164 1.73 14.43 -24.85
N ILE A 165 1.11 14.46 -23.67
CA ILE A 165 1.51 13.69 -22.47
C ILE A 165 0.53 12.59 -22.08
N GLU A 166 -0.61 12.50 -22.78
CA GLU A 166 -1.67 11.56 -22.48
C GLU A 166 -1.34 10.15 -22.94
N GLY A 167 -1.87 9.17 -22.22
CA GLY A 167 -1.68 7.75 -22.49
C GLY A 167 -0.42 7.16 -21.87
N ARG A 168 -0.08 5.96 -22.33
CA ARG A 168 0.93 5.09 -21.71
C ARG A 168 1.92 4.56 -22.74
N LEU A 169 3.20 4.53 -22.36
CA LEU A 169 4.26 3.99 -23.20
C LEU A 169 4.98 2.84 -22.50
N GLY A 170 4.79 1.62 -23.02
CA GLY A 170 5.45 0.42 -22.51
C GLY A 170 6.96 0.49 -22.56
N ARG A 171 7.64 -0.25 -21.68
CA ARG A 171 9.11 -0.30 -21.55
C ARG A 171 9.87 -0.46 -22.88
N MET A 172 9.47 -1.42 -23.72
CA MET A 172 10.16 -1.66 -25.01
C MET A 172 10.03 -0.46 -25.97
N ARG A 173 8.83 0.13 -26.06
CA ARG A 173 8.58 1.32 -26.88
C ARG A 173 9.34 2.52 -26.34
N TYR A 174 9.40 2.67 -25.02
CA TYR A 174 10.17 3.73 -24.37
C TYR A 174 11.65 3.66 -24.76
N ILE A 175 12.26 2.47 -24.73
CA ILE A 175 13.67 2.29 -25.14
C ILE A 175 13.84 2.56 -26.64
N ALA A 176 12.97 2.01 -27.48
CA ALA A 176 13.03 2.20 -28.93
C ALA A 176 12.91 3.69 -29.32
N TRP A 177 11.93 4.41 -28.76
CA TRP A 177 11.75 5.84 -29.00
C TRP A 177 12.87 6.68 -28.41
N SER A 178 13.47 6.24 -27.30
CA SER A 178 14.66 6.91 -26.73
C SER A 178 15.85 6.84 -27.68
N ILE A 179 16.05 5.73 -28.39
CA ILE A 179 17.08 5.63 -29.46
C ILE A 179 16.74 6.55 -30.62
N VAL A 180 15.51 6.47 -31.13
CA VAL A 180 15.09 7.30 -32.27
C VAL A 180 15.29 8.78 -31.95
N PHE A 181 14.93 9.18 -30.72
CA PHE A 181 15.16 10.52 -30.22
C PHE A 181 16.66 10.87 -30.16
N MET A 182 17.51 10.01 -29.58
CA MET A 182 18.96 10.23 -29.54
C MET A 182 19.58 10.34 -30.94
N LEU A 183 19.18 9.49 -31.88
CA LEU A 183 19.65 9.53 -33.27
C LEU A 183 19.18 10.80 -34.00
N ALA A 184 17.94 11.25 -33.74
CA ALA A 184 17.41 12.50 -34.30
C ALA A 184 18.11 13.75 -33.73
N LEU A 185 18.61 13.69 -32.49
CA LEU A 185 19.36 14.79 -31.90
C LEU A 185 20.74 14.99 -32.53
N ILE A 186 21.39 13.94 -33.05
CA ILE A 186 22.72 14.04 -33.68
C ILE A 186 22.74 15.10 -34.81
N PRO A 187 21.92 14.99 -35.87
CA PRO A 187 21.91 16.00 -36.93
C PRO A 187 21.44 17.36 -36.42
N ALA A 188 20.50 17.42 -35.47
CA ALA A 188 20.04 18.69 -34.90
C ALA A 188 21.17 19.45 -34.16
N VAL A 189 22.01 18.74 -33.43
CA VAL A 189 23.20 19.28 -32.76
C VAL A 189 24.26 19.70 -33.79
N ILE A 190 24.45 18.92 -34.87
CA ILE A 190 25.36 19.30 -35.96
C ILE A 190 24.93 20.62 -36.61
N VAL A 191 23.63 20.76 -36.92
CA VAL A 191 23.07 22.01 -37.48
C VAL A 191 23.31 23.18 -36.53
N SER A 192 23.05 22.99 -35.24
CA SER A 192 23.32 24.00 -34.22
C SER A 192 24.81 24.38 -34.15
N ALA A 193 25.71 23.39 -34.18
CA ALA A 193 27.15 23.62 -34.16
C ALA A 193 27.64 24.37 -35.41
N VAL A 194 27.14 24.02 -36.60
CA VAL A 194 27.44 24.72 -37.85
C VAL A 194 26.94 26.17 -37.78
N ALA A 195 25.73 26.40 -37.28
CA ALA A 195 25.19 27.75 -37.10
C ALA A 195 26.07 28.61 -36.17
N PHE A 196 26.57 28.03 -35.08
CA PHE A 196 27.54 28.69 -34.19
C PHE A 196 28.87 29.02 -34.86
N LYS A 197 29.36 28.14 -35.75
CA LYS A 197 30.59 28.39 -36.52
C LYS A 197 30.43 29.54 -37.51
N ILE A 198 29.22 29.78 -38.02
CA ILE A 198 28.91 30.92 -38.90
C ILE A 198 28.86 32.22 -38.08
N SER A 199 28.05 32.26 -37.02
CA SER A 199 28.02 33.39 -36.08
C SER A 199 27.32 33.03 -34.79
N ALA A 200 27.72 33.64 -33.67
CA ALA A 200 27.02 33.47 -32.40
C ALA A 200 25.56 33.98 -32.45
N PHE A 201 25.31 35.05 -33.23
CA PHE A 201 23.98 35.63 -33.37
C PHE A 201 22.95 34.66 -33.99
N VAL A 202 23.40 33.81 -34.93
CA VAL A 202 22.55 32.77 -35.54
C VAL A 202 22.61 31.46 -34.74
N GLY A 203 23.78 31.10 -34.21
CA GLY A 203 23.98 29.86 -33.46
C GLY A 203 23.15 29.76 -32.18
N ILE A 204 23.11 30.83 -31.37
CA ILE A 204 22.39 30.86 -30.10
C ILE A 204 20.88 30.56 -30.26
N PRO A 205 20.11 31.28 -31.12
CA PRO A 205 18.69 31.00 -31.26
C PRO A 205 18.42 29.61 -31.85
N VAL A 206 19.23 29.14 -32.80
CA VAL A 206 19.09 27.78 -33.36
C VAL A 206 19.30 26.73 -32.27
N ALA A 207 20.34 26.87 -31.45
CA ALA A 207 20.63 25.97 -30.34
C ALA A 207 19.49 25.97 -29.30
N LEU A 208 18.96 27.14 -28.98
CA LEU A 208 17.84 27.30 -28.06
C LEU A 208 16.60 26.54 -28.57
N VAL A 209 16.22 26.73 -29.83
CA VAL A 209 15.08 26.03 -30.44
C VAL A 209 15.28 24.52 -30.43
N VAL A 210 16.45 24.04 -30.83
CA VAL A 210 16.79 22.60 -30.82
C VAL A 210 16.68 22.04 -29.39
N THR A 211 17.23 22.76 -28.40
CA THR A 211 17.23 22.33 -27.00
C THR A 211 15.82 22.31 -26.42
N LEU A 212 15.00 23.34 -26.67
CA LEU A 212 13.61 23.39 -26.20
C LEU A 212 12.76 22.29 -26.83
N ALA A 213 12.91 22.06 -28.14
CA ALA A 213 12.23 20.96 -28.82
C ALA A 213 12.62 19.60 -28.24
N ALA A 214 13.92 19.40 -27.99
CA ALA A 214 14.43 18.19 -27.35
C ALA A 214 13.83 17.97 -25.95
N ILE A 215 13.79 19.02 -25.13
CA ILE A 215 13.21 18.97 -23.78
C ILE A 215 11.73 18.59 -23.85
N VAL A 216 10.94 19.23 -24.72
CA VAL A 216 9.51 18.95 -24.84
C VAL A 216 9.26 17.50 -25.24
N ILE A 217 9.96 17.00 -26.26
CA ILE A 217 9.80 15.61 -26.74
C ILE A 217 10.27 14.61 -25.66
N GLY A 218 11.41 14.86 -25.03
CA GLY A 218 11.94 14.01 -23.96
C GLY A 218 11.00 13.92 -22.75
N ILE A 219 10.39 15.04 -22.35
CA ILE A 219 9.37 15.08 -21.30
C ILE A 219 8.14 14.26 -21.72
N GLN A 220 7.62 14.44 -22.94
CA GLN A 220 6.44 13.71 -23.41
C GLN A 220 6.64 12.19 -23.38
N ILE A 221 7.77 11.71 -23.90
CA ILE A 221 8.11 10.27 -23.91
C ILE A 221 8.22 9.72 -22.48
N SER A 222 8.88 10.47 -21.60
CA SER A 222 9.16 10.02 -20.23
C SER A 222 7.92 10.09 -19.32
N VAL A 223 7.07 11.10 -19.48
CA VAL A 223 5.79 11.20 -18.75
C VAL A 223 4.88 10.02 -19.11
N LYS A 224 4.73 9.68 -20.40
CA LYS A 224 3.96 8.51 -20.83
C LYS A 224 4.53 7.20 -20.27
N ARG A 225 5.85 7.13 -20.07
CA ARG A 225 6.50 5.99 -19.42
C ARG A 225 6.22 5.94 -17.92
N LEU A 226 6.23 7.07 -17.23
CA LEU A 226 5.82 7.16 -15.82
C LEU A 226 4.35 6.75 -15.65
N HIS A 227 3.48 7.19 -16.55
CA HIS A 227 2.08 6.78 -16.60
C HIS A 227 1.92 5.26 -16.80
N ASP A 228 2.76 4.64 -17.62
CA ASP A 228 2.75 3.18 -17.80
C ASP A 228 3.13 2.41 -16.53
N ILE A 229 4.05 2.95 -15.72
CA ILE A 229 4.40 2.42 -14.39
C ILE A 229 3.26 2.69 -13.37
N GLY A 230 2.37 3.62 -13.66
CA GLY A 230 1.31 4.07 -12.76
C GLY A 230 1.73 5.22 -11.85
N TRP A 231 2.86 5.87 -12.13
CA TRP A 231 3.40 7.00 -11.36
C TRP A 231 3.03 8.37 -11.95
N SER A 232 3.15 9.42 -11.14
CA SER A 232 2.90 10.80 -11.56
C SER A 232 3.96 11.29 -12.54
N GLY A 233 3.54 11.94 -13.64
CA GLY A 233 4.43 12.56 -14.62
C GLY A 233 5.37 13.61 -14.01
N TRP A 234 4.99 14.24 -12.90
CA TRP A 234 5.82 15.21 -12.17
C TRP A 234 7.16 14.66 -11.69
N LEU A 235 7.28 13.34 -11.51
CA LEU A 235 8.55 12.72 -11.13
C LEU A 235 9.63 12.89 -12.19
N ILE A 236 9.29 13.32 -13.42
CA ILE A 236 10.29 13.65 -14.43
C ILE A 236 11.24 14.76 -13.99
N LEU A 237 10.83 15.65 -13.08
CA LEU A 237 11.70 16.70 -12.55
C LEU A 237 12.94 16.16 -11.82
N ILE A 238 12.90 14.90 -11.36
CA ILE A 238 14.05 14.22 -10.76
C ILE A 238 15.21 14.10 -11.76
N THR A 239 14.93 14.02 -13.08
CA THR A 239 15.97 13.90 -14.11
C THR A 239 16.82 15.17 -14.27
N VAL A 240 16.39 16.30 -13.69
CA VAL A 240 17.17 17.54 -13.67
C VAL A 240 18.39 17.42 -12.75
N ILE A 241 18.34 16.55 -11.74
CA ILE A 241 19.46 16.31 -10.82
C ILE A 241 20.39 15.28 -11.48
N PRO A 242 21.66 15.58 -11.84
CA PRO A 242 22.45 14.71 -12.70
C PRO A 242 22.62 13.28 -12.18
N VAL A 243 23.06 13.11 -10.93
CA VAL A 243 23.35 11.79 -10.35
C VAL A 243 22.05 11.03 -10.06
N VAL A 244 21.14 11.66 -9.31
CA VAL A 244 19.86 11.05 -8.91
C VAL A 244 18.97 10.78 -10.12
N GLY A 245 18.94 11.73 -11.05
CA GLY A 245 18.21 11.65 -12.32
C GLY A 245 18.72 10.53 -13.22
N SER A 246 20.04 10.31 -13.29
CA SER A 246 20.59 9.19 -14.06
C SER A 246 20.16 7.83 -13.50
N ILE A 247 20.14 7.69 -12.16
CA ILE A 247 19.64 6.48 -11.50
C ILE A 247 18.14 6.33 -11.76
N PHE A 248 17.37 7.40 -11.65
CA PHE A 248 15.93 7.38 -11.91
C PHE A 248 15.60 6.96 -13.35
N GLN A 249 16.36 7.46 -14.32
CA GLN A 249 16.25 7.09 -15.73
C GLN A 249 16.53 5.58 -15.93
N LEU A 250 17.55 5.04 -15.25
CA LEU A 250 17.85 3.61 -15.27
C LEU A 250 16.69 2.79 -14.68
N LEU A 251 16.08 3.26 -13.58
CA LEU A 251 14.90 2.62 -13.01
C LEU A 251 13.74 2.58 -14.02
N MET A 252 13.48 3.68 -14.72
CA MET A 252 12.44 3.73 -15.76
C MET A 252 12.69 2.76 -16.92
N PHE A 253 13.95 2.49 -17.26
CA PHE A 253 14.33 1.49 -18.27
C PHE A 253 14.09 0.05 -17.80
N LEU A 254 14.26 -0.24 -16.51
CA LEU A 254 14.22 -1.62 -16.00
C LEU A 254 12.84 -2.05 -15.51
N LEU A 255 12.14 -1.18 -14.78
CA LEU A 255 10.89 -1.52 -14.10
C LEU A 255 9.81 -2.00 -15.08
N PRO A 256 9.00 -3.03 -14.77
CA PRO A 256 7.82 -3.34 -15.59
C PRO A 256 6.75 -2.25 -15.46
N GLY A 257 5.92 -2.09 -16.51
CA GLY A 257 4.69 -1.29 -16.45
C GLY A 257 3.53 -2.07 -15.81
N SER A 258 2.37 -1.43 -15.62
CA SER A 258 1.18 -2.09 -15.09
C SER A 258 0.53 -3.02 -16.13
N THR A 259 0.19 -4.24 -15.73
CA THR A 259 -0.35 -5.29 -16.62
C THR A 259 -1.79 -5.05 -17.06
N GLY A 260 -2.59 -4.35 -16.26
CA GLY A 260 -3.97 -3.95 -16.57
C GLY A 260 -4.10 -2.46 -16.90
N SER A 261 -5.35 -2.00 -17.02
CA SER A 261 -5.64 -0.57 -17.07
C SER A 261 -5.23 0.10 -15.75
N ASN A 262 -4.79 1.35 -15.84
CA ASN A 262 -4.46 2.17 -14.68
C ASN A 262 -5.14 3.54 -14.81
N ARG A 263 -4.92 4.45 -13.85
CA ARG A 263 -5.52 5.79 -13.85
C ARG A 263 -5.21 6.65 -15.09
N TYR A 264 -4.22 6.27 -15.89
CA TYR A 264 -3.80 6.93 -17.12
C TYR A 264 -4.31 6.23 -18.39
N GLY A 265 -5.15 5.19 -18.23
CA GLY A 265 -5.83 4.51 -19.32
C GLY A 265 -5.46 3.03 -19.48
N ALA A 266 -6.00 2.47 -20.57
CA ALA A 266 -5.79 1.10 -21.00
C ALA A 266 -4.31 0.76 -21.26
N PRO A 267 -3.92 -0.53 -21.15
CA PRO A 267 -2.55 -0.96 -21.43
C PRO A 267 -2.12 -0.60 -22.86
N PRO A 268 -0.82 -0.31 -23.09
CA PRO A 268 -0.32 -0.04 -24.43
C PRO A 268 -0.48 -1.27 -25.32
N PRO A 269 -0.71 -1.09 -26.63
CA PRO A 269 -0.92 -2.19 -27.56
C PRO A 269 0.37 -2.99 -27.76
N ALA A 270 0.22 -4.21 -28.28
CA ALA A 270 1.33 -5.10 -28.59
C ALA A 270 2.43 -4.40 -29.41
N ASN A 271 3.68 -4.76 -29.15
CA ASN A 271 4.83 -4.13 -29.81
C ASN A 271 4.96 -4.65 -31.24
N SER A 272 5.20 -3.74 -32.20
CA SER A 272 5.53 -4.12 -33.56
C SER A 272 6.93 -4.75 -33.64
N THR A 273 7.18 -5.50 -34.71
CA THR A 273 8.49 -6.10 -35.00
C THR A 273 9.61 -5.04 -35.01
N ALA A 274 9.36 -3.87 -35.58
CA ALA A 274 10.31 -2.76 -35.60
C ALA A 274 10.71 -2.30 -34.18
N VAL A 275 9.76 -2.20 -33.25
CA VAL A 275 10.04 -1.82 -31.85
C VAL A 275 10.90 -2.88 -31.18
N ILE A 276 10.61 -4.15 -31.42
CA ILE A 276 11.39 -5.27 -30.87
C ILE A 276 12.82 -5.25 -31.39
N VAL A 277 13.00 -5.04 -32.71
CA VAL A 277 14.33 -4.94 -33.33
C VAL A 277 15.10 -3.75 -32.74
N LEU A 278 14.49 -2.56 -32.65
CA LEU A 278 15.13 -1.38 -32.07
C LEU A 278 15.55 -1.60 -30.61
N PHE A 279 14.70 -2.26 -29.82
CA PHE A 279 15.03 -2.62 -28.44
C PHE A 279 16.27 -3.52 -28.37
N TRP A 280 16.36 -4.56 -29.21
CA TRP A 280 17.54 -5.44 -29.21
C TRP A 280 18.80 -4.75 -29.73
N ILE A 281 18.66 -3.88 -30.74
CA ILE A 281 19.77 -3.03 -31.19
C ILE A 281 20.31 -2.19 -30.02
N TRP A 282 19.43 -1.62 -29.20
CA TRP A 282 19.84 -0.89 -27.99
C TRP A 282 20.63 -1.76 -27.03
N VAL A 283 20.10 -2.95 -26.70
CA VAL A 283 20.72 -3.87 -25.75
C VAL A 283 22.12 -4.26 -26.23
N VAL A 284 22.26 -4.55 -27.54
CA VAL A 284 23.56 -4.84 -28.16
C VAL A 284 24.49 -3.63 -28.09
N LEU A 285 24.01 -2.43 -28.41
CA LEU A 285 24.82 -1.20 -28.35
C LEU A 285 25.35 -0.93 -26.94
N VAL A 286 24.51 -1.09 -25.91
CA VAL A 286 24.91 -0.93 -24.51
C VAL A 286 25.94 -1.99 -24.11
N ALA A 287 25.72 -3.25 -24.50
CA ALA A 287 26.66 -4.34 -24.22
C ALA A 287 28.03 -4.11 -24.89
N VAL A 288 28.03 -3.75 -26.18
CA VAL A 288 29.25 -3.44 -26.94
C VAL A 288 29.96 -2.23 -26.33
N GLY A 289 29.23 -1.16 -26.02
CA GLY A 289 29.79 0.04 -25.39
C GLY A 289 30.45 -0.26 -24.04
N PHE A 290 29.84 -1.12 -23.22
CA PHE A 290 30.42 -1.56 -21.95
C PHE A 290 31.72 -2.34 -22.14
N VAL A 291 31.73 -3.29 -23.09
CA VAL A 291 32.94 -4.08 -23.41
C VAL A 291 34.07 -3.19 -23.93
N LEU A 292 33.77 -2.27 -24.87
CA LEU A 292 34.76 -1.33 -25.40
C LEU A 292 35.29 -0.39 -24.30
N GLY A 293 34.44 0.04 -23.38
CA GLY A 293 34.84 0.85 -22.23
C GLY A 293 35.83 0.13 -21.31
N ILE A 294 35.59 -1.16 -21.02
CA ILE A 294 36.52 -1.99 -20.23
C ILE A 294 37.87 -2.13 -20.96
N ILE A 295 37.84 -2.50 -22.25
CA ILE A 295 39.06 -2.68 -23.06
C ILE A 295 39.85 -1.37 -23.12
N GLY A 296 39.18 -0.25 -23.40
CA GLY A 296 39.79 1.08 -23.45
C GLY A 296 40.39 1.51 -22.10
N GLY A 297 39.69 1.23 -20.99
CA GLY A 297 40.19 1.50 -19.65
C GLY A 297 41.43 0.67 -19.30
N MET A 298 41.42 -0.63 -19.63
CA MET A 298 42.57 -1.52 -19.44
C MET A 298 43.77 -1.09 -20.30
N LEU A 299 43.54 -0.75 -21.57
CA LEU A 299 44.59 -0.27 -22.47
C LEU A 299 45.16 1.08 -22.01
N GLY A 300 44.30 2.00 -21.57
CA GLY A 300 44.72 3.29 -21.01
C GLY A 300 45.56 3.15 -19.75
N ALA A 301 45.17 2.25 -18.83
CA ALA A 301 45.96 1.94 -17.65
C ALA A 301 47.31 1.30 -18.01
N ALA A 302 47.33 0.42 -19.01
CA ALA A 302 48.56 -0.20 -19.51
C ALA A 302 49.50 0.83 -20.17
N LEU A 303 48.97 1.80 -20.93
CA LEU A 303 49.78 2.84 -21.57
C LEU A 303 50.29 3.89 -20.59
N ASN A 304 49.56 4.19 -19.52
CA ASN A 304 49.97 5.15 -18.48
C ASN A 304 50.96 4.54 -17.46
N SER A 305 51.28 3.24 -17.58
CA SER A 305 52.26 2.55 -16.75
C SER A 305 53.62 2.34 -17.43
N TYR A 306 53.81 2.88 -18.65
CA TYR A 306 55.09 3.01 -19.34
C TYR A 306 55.52 4.48 -19.42
#